data_AF-A0A4R8HJF2-F1
#
_entry.id   AF-A0A4R8HJF2-F1
#
_cell.length_a   1.000
_cell.length_b   1.000
_cell.length_c   1.000
_cell.angle_alpha   90.00
_cell.angle_beta   90.00
_cell.angle_gamma   90.00
#
_symmetry.space_group_name_H-M   'P 1'
#
loop_
_entity.id
_entity.type
_entity.pdbx_description
1 polymer ?
#
loop_
_entity_poly.entity_id
_entity_poly.type
_entity_poly.pdbx_seq_one_letter_code
_entity_poly.pdbx_strand_id
1 'polypeptide(L)'
;MVSAQGPLRADVALCERGFFESRAKAREAILAGLVEADGRRIAKPSQLVAPGAEIVAQAPHPYVSRGGVKLAHALEAFAVDARDRYCLDVGASTGGFTDALLRAGARHVVAVDVGHDQLHERLRRDARVASLEGLDARALTRAHLAEAPSLIVIDASFISLALVLPPVLPLAAEGASLLALVKPQFEAGRRAGKKGVVRDEAIHAEVCARIATEVEALAWHVLGVIASPIEGGDGNREFLLHARRA
;
A
#
# COMPACT_ATOMS: atom_id res chain seq x y z
N MET A 1 32.81 23.30 -21.09
CA MET A 1 32.72 23.90 -19.75
C MET A 1 31.67 23.13 -18.96
N VAL A 2 32.10 22.20 -18.11
CA VAL A 2 31.18 21.54 -17.16
C VAL A 2 30.95 22.56 -16.05
N SER A 3 29.71 23.05 -15.94
CA SER A 3 29.33 23.95 -14.85
C SER A 3 29.65 23.27 -13.52
N ALA A 4 30.49 23.89 -12.69
CA ALA A 4 30.72 23.44 -11.33
C ALA A 4 29.42 23.68 -10.56
N GLN A 5 28.53 22.68 -10.55
CA GLN A 5 27.33 22.76 -9.73
C GLN A 5 27.74 22.98 -8.27
N GLY A 6 27.14 23.95 -7.59
CA GLY A 6 27.37 24.16 -6.17
C GLY A 6 26.80 23.02 -5.32
N PRO A 7 27.06 23.02 -4.00
CA PRO A 7 26.42 22.08 -3.09
C PRO A 7 24.90 22.16 -3.19
N LEU A 8 24.25 21.00 -3.30
CA LEU A 8 22.79 20.89 -3.40
C LEU A 8 22.21 20.40 -2.09
N ARG A 9 20.93 20.70 -1.83
CA ARG A 9 20.20 20.08 -0.73
C ARG A 9 20.17 18.57 -0.92
N ALA A 10 20.35 17.80 0.16
CA ALA A 10 20.38 16.34 0.12
C ALA A 10 19.15 15.74 -0.57
N ASP A 11 17.94 16.24 -0.28
CA ASP A 11 16.72 15.75 -0.92
C ASP A 11 16.70 15.95 -2.43
N VAL A 12 17.33 17.02 -2.93
CA VAL A 12 17.49 17.30 -4.36
C VAL A 12 18.62 16.47 -4.96
N ALA A 13 19.80 16.50 -4.33
CA ALA A 13 20.99 15.77 -4.79
C ALA A 13 20.72 14.27 -4.95
N LEU A 14 19.99 13.67 -4.01
CA LEU A 14 19.65 12.26 -4.08
C LEU A 14 18.71 11.92 -5.25
N CYS A 15 17.82 12.83 -5.61
CA CYS A 15 16.94 12.61 -6.76
C CYS A 15 17.67 12.82 -8.08
N GLU A 16 18.41 13.93 -8.19
CA GLU A 16 19.16 14.27 -9.40
C GLU A 16 20.26 13.25 -9.73
N ARG A 17 20.84 12.62 -8.70
CA ARG A 17 21.83 11.54 -8.85
C ARG A 17 21.20 10.14 -8.94
N GLY A 18 19.87 10.04 -8.96
CA GLY A 18 19.17 8.77 -9.18
C GLY A 18 19.10 7.80 -8.00
N PHE A 19 19.43 8.24 -6.77
CA PHE A 19 19.26 7.40 -5.56
C PHE A 19 17.78 7.22 -5.19
N PHE A 20 16.94 8.20 -5.50
CA PHE A 20 15.48 8.12 -5.30
C PHE A 20 14.73 8.74 -6.48
N GLU A 21 13.57 8.17 -6.80
CA GLU A 21 12.72 8.63 -7.90
C GLU A 21 11.97 9.94 -7.57
N SER A 22 11.88 10.32 -6.29
CA SER A 22 11.21 11.55 -5.88
C SER A 22 11.80 12.16 -4.62
N ARG A 23 11.66 13.48 -4.49
CA ARG A 23 12.10 14.22 -3.31
C ARG A 23 11.40 13.76 -2.04
N ALA A 24 10.16 13.28 -2.14
CA ALA A 24 9.43 12.73 -1.01
C ALA A 24 10.11 11.46 -0.47
N LYS A 25 10.45 10.50 -1.34
CA LYS A 25 11.18 9.28 -0.97
C LYS A 25 12.57 9.59 -0.41
N ALA A 26 13.28 10.52 -1.03
CA ALA A 26 14.58 10.97 -0.53
C ALA A 26 14.48 11.57 0.88
N ARG A 27 13.44 12.37 1.15
CA ARG A 27 13.20 12.94 2.48
C ARG A 27 12.86 11.87 3.50
N GLU A 28 12.02 10.92 3.14
CA GLU A 28 11.65 9.79 4.01
C GLU A 28 12.90 8.98 4.39
N ALA A 29 13.74 8.62 3.42
CA ALA A 29 15.01 7.93 3.66
C ALA A 29 15.96 8.74 4.56
N ILE A 30 16.09 10.06 4.34
CA ILE A 30 16.89 10.94 5.19
C ILE A 30 16.34 10.99 6.63
N LEU A 31 15.03 11.10 6.80
CA LEU A 31 14.40 11.20 8.11
C LEU A 31 14.40 9.86 8.87
N ALA A 32 14.34 8.73 8.15
CA ALA A 32 14.66 7.41 8.68
C ALA A 32 16.16 7.25 8.95
N GLY A 33 16.97 8.15 8.37
CA GLY A 33 18.42 8.23 8.47
C GLY A 33 19.12 7.02 7.89
N LEU A 34 18.64 6.65 6.71
CA LEU A 34 19.12 5.62 5.80
C LEU A 34 20.00 6.21 4.69
N VAL A 35 20.50 7.43 4.89
CA VAL A 35 21.31 8.16 3.92
C VAL A 35 22.56 8.69 4.60
N GLU A 36 23.70 8.41 3.98
CA GLU A 36 25.02 8.91 4.36
C GLU A 36 25.66 9.64 3.17
N ALA A 37 26.44 10.67 3.47
CA ALA A 37 27.35 11.31 2.51
C ALA A 37 28.74 11.38 3.14
N ASP A 38 29.76 10.90 2.42
CA ASP A 38 31.16 10.83 2.87
C ASP A 38 31.29 10.15 4.25
N GLY A 39 30.56 9.05 4.45
CA GLY A 39 30.53 8.27 5.69
C GLY A 39 29.83 8.97 6.87
N ARG A 40 29.07 10.05 6.63
CA ARG A 40 28.30 10.77 7.67
C ARG A 40 26.82 10.75 7.36
N ARG A 41 26.01 10.34 8.36
CA ARG A 41 24.56 10.35 8.28
C ARG A 41 24.01 11.75 7.96
N ILE A 42 23.15 11.82 6.95
CA ILE A 42 22.42 13.03 6.61
C ILE A 42 21.20 13.10 7.53
N ALA A 43 21.12 14.13 8.36
CA ALA A 43 20.06 14.24 9.37
C ALA A 43 18.85 15.05 8.88
N LYS A 44 19.02 15.87 7.84
CA LYS A 44 18.00 16.81 7.37
C LYS A 44 17.96 16.86 5.84
N PRO A 45 16.76 16.87 5.22
CA PRO A 45 16.60 17.06 3.78
C PRO A 45 17.33 18.25 3.17
N SER A 46 17.40 19.35 3.94
CA SER A 46 18.01 20.61 3.52
C SER A 46 19.52 20.67 3.71
N GLN A 47 20.14 19.64 4.31
CA GLN A 47 21.59 19.58 4.49
C GLN A 47 22.27 19.62 3.12
N LEU A 48 23.34 20.40 2.98
CA LEU A 48 24.05 20.54 1.71
C LEU A 48 24.97 19.34 1.48
N VAL A 49 24.95 18.83 0.25
CA VAL A 49 25.76 17.71 -0.23
C VAL A 49 26.64 18.22 -1.36
N ALA A 50 27.95 18.02 -1.21
CA ALA A 50 28.91 18.43 -2.23
C ALA A 50 28.69 17.63 -3.53
N PRO A 51 28.93 18.22 -4.72
CA PRO A 51 28.71 17.57 -6.01
C PRO A 51 29.38 16.19 -6.15
N GLY A 52 30.57 16.04 -5.59
CA GLY A 52 31.35 14.80 -5.62
C GLY A 52 31.25 13.94 -4.35
N ALA A 53 30.36 14.27 -3.41
CA ALA A 53 30.20 13.48 -2.19
C ALA A 53 29.80 12.03 -2.53
N GLU A 54 30.45 11.07 -1.88
CA GLU A 54 30.08 9.66 -1.98
C GLU A 54 28.82 9.43 -1.16
N ILE A 55 27.73 9.03 -1.82
CA ILE A 55 26.43 8.84 -1.18
C ILE A 55 26.15 7.35 -1.07
N VAL A 56 25.79 6.92 0.14
CA VAL A 56 25.16 5.63 0.40
C VAL A 56 23.73 5.90 0.83
N ALA A 57 22.76 5.36 0.08
CA ALA A 57 21.35 5.57 0.37
C ALA A 57 20.57 4.26 0.24
N GLN A 58 19.66 4.02 1.19
CA GLN A 58 18.76 2.87 1.17
C GLN A 58 17.31 3.35 1.11
N ALA A 59 16.46 2.62 0.39
CA ALA A 59 15.03 2.86 0.43
C ALA A 59 14.46 2.60 1.83
N PRO A 60 13.53 3.43 2.32
CA PRO A 60 12.91 3.22 3.62
C PRO A 60 12.16 1.89 3.68
N HIS A 61 11.66 1.44 2.53
CA HIS A 61 10.93 0.19 2.39
C HIS A 61 11.30 -0.48 1.06
N PRO A 62 11.20 -1.82 0.96
CA PRO A 62 11.61 -2.54 -0.24
C PRO A 62 10.65 -2.34 -1.42
N TYR A 63 9.42 -1.86 -1.20
CA TYR A 63 8.37 -1.72 -2.21
C TYR A 63 8.24 -0.27 -2.75
N VAL A 64 7.46 -0.05 -3.82
CA VAL A 64 7.17 1.29 -4.37
C VAL A 64 6.62 2.28 -3.33
N SER A 65 5.94 1.76 -2.30
CA SER A 65 5.41 2.53 -1.17
C SER A 65 5.35 1.68 0.10
N ARG A 66 5.15 2.33 1.25
CA ARG A 66 4.98 1.68 2.57
C ARG A 66 3.82 0.67 2.60
N GLY A 67 2.83 0.79 1.71
CA GLY A 67 1.72 -0.17 1.61
C GLY A 67 2.21 -1.59 1.40
N GLY A 68 3.24 -1.79 0.58
CA GLY A 68 3.77 -3.13 0.32
C GLY A 68 4.28 -3.85 1.58
N VAL A 69 4.77 -3.11 2.58
CA VAL A 69 5.20 -3.68 3.87
C VAL A 69 4.01 -4.29 4.62
N LYS A 70 2.85 -3.64 4.56
CA LYS A 70 1.62 -4.12 5.21
C LYS A 70 1.13 -5.42 4.55
N LEU A 71 1.06 -5.45 3.22
CA LEU A 71 0.61 -6.64 2.51
C LEU A 71 1.60 -7.80 2.66
N ALA A 72 2.91 -7.55 2.57
CA ALA A 72 3.91 -8.58 2.78
C ALA A 72 3.78 -9.24 4.15
N HIS A 73 3.57 -8.44 5.20
CA HIS A 73 3.30 -8.96 6.53
C HIS A 73 2.01 -9.78 6.58
N ALA A 74 0.94 -9.35 5.92
CA ALA A 74 -0.32 -10.10 5.85
C ALA A 74 -0.14 -11.46 5.16
N LEU A 75 0.55 -11.50 4.01
CA LEU A 75 0.83 -12.72 3.25
C LEU A 75 1.60 -13.73 4.11
N GLU A 76 2.63 -13.28 4.82
CA GLU A 76 3.44 -14.11 5.71
C GLU A 76 2.65 -14.58 6.94
N ALA A 77 2.06 -13.65 7.70
CA ALA A 77 1.40 -13.94 8.96
C ALA A 77 0.17 -14.84 8.79
N PHE A 78 -0.55 -14.71 7.67
CA PHE A 78 -1.71 -15.55 7.35
C PHE A 78 -1.38 -16.74 6.45
N ALA A 79 -0.12 -16.94 6.09
CA ALA A 79 0.34 -17.99 5.17
C ALA A 79 -0.46 -18.03 3.84
N VAL A 80 -0.76 -16.86 3.28
CA VAL A 80 -1.47 -16.72 2.00
C VAL A 80 -0.45 -16.71 0.87
N ASP A 81 -0.50 -17.74 0.03
CA ASP A 81 0.34 -17.82 -1.16
C ASP A 81 -0.26 -16.97 -2.30
N ALA A 82 0.54 -16.08 -2.87
CA ALA A 82 0.19 -15.28 -4.05
C ALA A 82 0.73 -15.87 -5.36
N ARG A 83 1.60 -16.89 -5.29
CA ARG A 83 2.25 -17.47 -6.47
C ARG A 83 1.25 -18.00 -7.48
N ASP A 84 1.51 -17.69 -8.73
CA ASP A 84 0.72 -18.11 -9.88
C ASP A 84 -0.77 -17.71 -9.83
N ARG A 85 -1.16 -16.77 -8.97
CA ARG A 85 -2.56 -16.31 -8.84
C ARG A 85 -2.86 -15.10 -9.71
N TYR A 86 -4.11 -15.04 -10.16
CA TYR A 86 -4.71 -13.80 -10.67
C TYR A 86 -5.30 -13.03 -9.49
N CYS A 87 -4.76 -11.82 -9.30
CA CYS A 87 -5.03 -10.99 -8.13
C CYS A 87 -5.78 -9.71 -8.51
N LEU A 88 -6.58 -9.22 -7.57
CA LEU A 88 -7.23 -7.91 -7.65
C LEU A 88 -6.73 -7.04 -6.50
N ASP A 89 -6.13 -5.90 -6.82
CA ASP A 89 -5.66 -4.88 -5.87
C ASP A 89 -6.60 -3.67 -5.93
N VAL A 90 -7.38 -3.45 -4.86
CA VAL A 90 -8.36 -2.37 -4.76
C VAL A 90 -7.81 -1.23 -3.91
N GLY A 91 -7.74 -0.03 -4.50
CA GLY A 91 -7.05 1.12 -3.89
C GLY A 91 -5.56 1.07 -4.14
N ALA A 92 -5.14 0.68 -5.34
CA ALA A 92 -3.75 0.41 -5.67
C ALA A 92 -2.83 1.62 -5.44
N SER A 93 -3.34 2.84 -5.66
CA SER A 93 -2.63 4.10 -5.55
C SER A 93 -1.27 4.06 -6.26
N THR A 94 -0.18 4.31 -5.53
CA THR A 94 1.20 4.21 -6.06
C THR A 94 1.65 2.77 -6.39
N GLY A 95 0.87 1.76 -5.97
CA GLY A 95 1.06 0.34 -6.30
C GLY A 95 1.80 -0.47 -5.23
N GLY A 96 1.74 -0.07 -3.96
CA GLY A 96 2.45 -0.76 -2.88
C GLY A 96 2.05 -2.23 -2.74
N PHE A 97 0.75 -2.50 -2.73
CA PHE A 97 0.19 -3.84 -2.66
C PHE A 97 0.46 -4.62 -3.96
N THR A 98 0.25 -3.99 -5.12
CA THR A 98 0.64 -4.55 -6.43
C THR A 98 2.10 -5.01 -6.47
N ASP A 99 3.08 -4.19 -6.05
CA ASP A 99 4.50 -4.56 -6.01
C ASP A 99 4.74 -5.76 -5.07
N ALA A 100 4.09 -5.77 -3.91
CA ALA A 100 4.19 -6.90 -2.98
C ALA A 100 3.61 -8.20 -3.57
N LEU A 101 2.48 -8.15 -4.27
CA LEU A 101 1.90 -9.31 -4.97
C LEU A 101 2.83 -9.83 -6.07
N LEU A 102 3.37 -8.96 -6.91
CA LEU A 102 4.28 -9.36 -7.99
C LEU A 102 5.55 -10.02 -7.48
N ARG A 103 6.12 -9.52 -6.38
CA ARG A 103 7.29 -10.13 -5.73
C ARG A 103 6.97 -11.44 -5.03
N ALA A 104 5.75 -11.57 -4.52
CA ALA A 104 5.24 -12.84 -3.99
C ALA A 104 4.84 -13.83 -5.11
N GLY A 105 5.08 -13.50 -6.38
CA GLY A 105 4.94 -14.42 -7.51
C GLY A 105 3.55 -14.42 -8.16
N ALA A 106 2.72 -13.40 -7.94
CA ALA A 106 1.44 -13.26 -8.62
C ALA A 106 1.63 -13.36 -10.15
N ARG A 107 0.77 -14.17 -10.79
CA ARG A 107 0.76 -14.33 -12.25
C ARG A 107 0.28 -13.06 -12.94
N HIS A 108 -0.73 -12.43 -12.35
CA HIS A 108 -1.32 -11.20 -12.86
C HIS A 108 -1.96 -10.39 -11.72
N VAL A 109 -1.93 -9.07 -11.82
CA VAL A 109 -2.57 -8.15 -10.87
C VAL A 109 -3.39 -7.11 -11.63
N VAL A 110 -4.70 -7.05 -11.34
CA VAL A 110 -5.53 -5.92 -11.75
C VAL A 110 -5.49 -4.88 -10.64
N ALA A 111 -4.92 -3.71 -10.93
CA ALA A 111 -4.77 -2.61 -10.00
C ALA A 111 -5.89 -1.58 -10.25
N VAL A 112 -6.83 -1.46 -9.31
CA VAL A 112 -7.99 -0.55 -9.42
C VAL A 112 -7.78 0.65 -8.50
N ASP A 113 -7.95 1.85 -9.05
CA ASP A 113 -7.91 3.09 -8.26
C ASP A 113 -8.81 4.18 -8.86
N VAL A 114 -9.37 5.04 -8.01
CA VAL A 114 -10.15 6.21 -8.43
C VAL A 114 -9.27 7.36 -8.92
N GLY A 115 -8.01 7.41 -8.48
CA GLY A 115 -7.02 8.37 -8.91
C GLY A 115 -6.54 8.12 -10.33
N HIS A 116 -5.82 9.12 -10.85
CA HIS A 116 -5.18 9.07 -12.16
C HIS A 116 -3.68 9.27 -12.01
N ASP A 117 -2.89 8.65 -12.90
CA ASP A 117 -1.44 8.82 -12.98
C ASP A 117 -0.68 8.57 -11.67
N GLN A 118 -1.21 7.73 -10.78
CA GLN A 118 -0.62 7.39 -9.47
C GLN A 118 0.30 6.18 -9.51
N LEU A 119 -0.06 5.14 -10.26
CA LEU A 119 0.64 3.86 -10.26
C LEU A 119 2.12 4.00 -10.64
N HIS A 120 3.04 3.36 -9.93
CA HIS A 120 4.45 3.55 -10.25
C HIS A 120 4.80 3.17 -11.71
N GLU A 121 5.64 3.96 -12.40
CA GLU A 121 5.98 3.75 -13.82
C GLU A 121 6.46 2.32 -14.11
N ARG A 122 7.31 1.77 -13.22
CA ARG A 122 7.76 0.38 -13.32
C ARG A 122 6.63 -0.66 -13.29
N LEU A 123 5.58 -0.40 -12.50
CA LEU A 123 4.42 -1.28 -12.39
C LEU A 123 3.50 -1.11 -13.61
N ARG A 124 3.31 0.14 -14.07
CA ARG A 124 2.56 0.41 -15.32
C ARG A 124 3.17 -0.29 -16.55
N ARG A 125 4.48 -0.50 -16.56
CA ARG A 125 5.20 -1.19 -17.64
C ARG A 125 5.32 -2.70 -17.46
N ASP A 126 4.94 -3.25 -16.31
CA ASP A 126 5.01 -4.69 -16.07
C ASP A 126 3.83 -5.36 -16.79
N ALA A 127 4.13 -6.30 -17.69
CA ALA A 127 3.11 -7.01 -18.49
C ALA A 127 2.13 -7.84 -17.65
N ARG A 128 2.46 -8.10 -16.37
CA ARG A 128 1.57 -8.79 -15.42
C ARG A 128 0.59 -7.85 -14.73
N VAL A 129 0.63 -6.54 -15.01
CA VAL A 129 -0.24 -5.55 -14.35
C VAL A 129 -1.22 -4.96 -15.36
N ALA A 130 -2.50 -5.00 -15.01
CA ALA A 130 -3.53 -4.22 -15.69
C ALA A 130 -3.97 -3.06 -14.78
N SER A 131 -3.70 -1.82 -15.21
CA SER A 131 -4.11 -0.61 -14.47
C SER A 131 -5.51 -0.18 -14.88
N LEU A 132 -6.41 -0.07 -13.91
CA LEU A 132 -7.76 0.49 -14.04
C LEU A 132 -7.86 1.76 -13.18
N GLU A 133 -7.02 2.75 -13.50
CA GLU A 133 -7.07 4.10 -12.90
C GLU A 133 -8.30 4.88 -13.39
N GLY A 134 -8.84 5.75 -12.52
CA GLY A 134 -10.10 6.45 -12.75
C GLY A 134 -11.37 5.61 -12.55
N LEU A 135 -11.23 4.37 -12.08
CA LEU A 135 -12.34 3.46 -11.84
C LEU A 135 -12.64 3.34 -10.34
N ASP A 136 -13.85 3.71 -9.95
CA ASP A 136 -14.34 3.43 -8.60
C ASP A 136 -14.59 1.93 -8.43
N ALA A 137 -14.06 1.36 -7.35
CA ALA A 137 -14.25 -0.06 -7.02
C ALA A 137 -15.74 -0.45 -6.93
N ARG A 138 -16.62 0.50 -6.61
CA ARG A 138 -18.08 0.29 -6.57
C ARG A 138 -18.71 0.13 -7.96
N ALA A 139 -18.03 0.58 -9.00
CA ALA A 139 -18.39 0.39 -10.40
C ALA A 139 -17.61 -0.78 -11.04
N LEU A 140 -16.77 -1.49 -10.29
CA LEU A 140 -16.07 -2.67 -10.79
C LEU A 140 -17.07 -3.78 -11.07
N THR A 141 -16.85 -4.49 -12.18
CA THR A 141 -17.74 -5.56 -12.65
C THR A 141 -16.90 -6.65 -13.29
N ARG A 142 -17.52 -7.80 -13.59
CA ARG A 142 -16.83 -8.90 -14.25
C ARG A 142 -16.27 -8.53 -15.62
N ALA A 143 -16.88 -7.57 -16.34
CA ALA A 143 -16.42 -7.16 -17.66
C ALA A 143 -15.04 -6.48 -17.63
N HIS A 144 -14.61 -5.96 -16.48
CA HIS A 144 -13.29 -5.36 -16.29
C HIS A 144 -12.19 -6.39 -16.03
N LEU A 145 -12.54 -7.67 -15.82
CA LEU A 145 -11.62 -8.71 -15.38
C LEU A 145 -11.55 -9.84 -16.41
N ALA A 146 -10.33 -10.26 -16.75
CA ALA A 146 -10.11 -11.39 -17.66
C ALA A 146 -10.58 -12.72 -17.03
N GLU A 147 -10.43 -12.86 -15.72
CA GLU A 147 -10.85 -14.04 -14.96
C GLU A 147 -11.26 -13.68 -13.52
N ALA A 148 -11.71 -14.69 -12.75
CA ALA A 148 -12.13 -14.50 -11.36
C ALA A 148 -10.88 -14.37 -10.48
N PRO A 149 -10.67 -13.27 -9.74
CA PRO A 149 -9.52 -13.16 -8.86
C PRO A 149 -9.59 -14.21 -7.78
N SER A 150 -8.49 -14.95 -7.64
CA SER A 150 -8.35 -15.93 -6.57
C SER A 150 -7.79 -15.29 -5.29
N LEU A 151 -7.16 -14.11 -5.39
CA LEU A 151 -6.72 -13.30 -4.25
C LEU A 151 -7.16 -11.85 -4.46
N ILE A 152 -7.89 -11.31 -3.49
CA ILE A 152 -8.29 -9.91 -3.45
C ILE A 152 -7.54 -9.23 -2.31
N VAL A 153 -6.95 -8.07 -2.58
CA VAL A 153 -6.32 -7.22 -1.56
C VAL A 153 -6.97 -5.83 -1.60
N ILE A 154 -7.18 -5.22 -0.43
CA ILE A 154 -7.86 -3.92 -0.34
C ILE A 154 -7.09 -2.97 0.59
N ASP A 155 -6.63 -1.82 0.04
CA ASP A 155 -6.02 -0.70 0.78
C ASP A 155 -6.67 0.64 0.37
N ALA A 156 -7.99 0.77 0.56
CA ALA A 156 -8.71 1.99 0.22
C ALA A 156 -8.61 3.06 1.32
N SER A 157 -8.59 4.34 0.94
CA SER A 157 -8.61 5.47 1.88
C SER A 157 -9.84 6.33 1.66
N PHE A 158 -10.28 7.05 2.70
CA PHE A 158 -11.44 7.97 2.65
C PHE A 158 -12.79 7.31 2.33
N ILE A 159 -12.86 5.98 2.39
CA ILE A 159 -14.08 5.19 2.20
C ILE A 159 -14.10 4.05 3.21
N SER A 160 -15.30 3.68 3.65
CA SER A 160 -15.50 2.50 4.49
C SER A 160 -15.50 1.23 3.64
N LEU A 161 -14.91 0.15 4.15
CA LEU A 161 -14.96 -1.18 3.56
C LEU A 161 -16.40 -1.66 3.36
N ALA A 162 -17.35 -1.25 4.19
CA ALA A 162 -18.78 -1.55 4.04
C ALA A 162 -19.35 -1.18 2.65
N LEU A 163 -18.76 -0.17 1.99
CA LEU A 163 -19.17 0.27 0.65
C LEU A 163 -18.40 -0.42 -0.47
N VAL A 164 -17.18 -0.90 -0.18
CA VAL A 164 -16.27 -1.49 -1.18
C VAL A 164 -16.46 -3.01 -1.27
N LEU A 165 -16.69 -3.69 -0.15
CA LEU A 165 -16.82 -5.15 -0.10
C LEU A 165 -18.00 -5.69 -0.93
N PRO A 166 -19.24 -5.14 -0.84
CA PRO A 166 -20.38 -5.72 -1.56
C PRO A 166 -20.24 -5.81 -3.09
N PRO A 167 -19.73 -4.79 -3.80
CA PRO A 167 -19.51 -4.90 -5.25
C PRO A 167 -18.27 -5.73 -5.63
N VAL A 168 -17.25 -5.79 -4.77
CA VAL A 168 -15.96 -6.44 -5.09
C VAL A 168 -15.97 -7.94 -4.80
N LEU A 169 -16.42 -8.36 -3.61
CA LEU A 169 -16.33 -9.76 -3.17
C LEU A 169 -17.06 -10.77 -4.06
N PRO A 170 -18.23 -10.45 -4.67
CA PRO A 170 -18.90 -11.37 -5.59
C PRO A 170 -18.08 -11.72 -6.83
N LEU A 171 -17.13 -10.86 -7.23
CA LEU A 171 -16.30 -11.06 -8.43
C LEU A 171 -15.28 -12.19 -8.28
N ALA A 172 -14.96 -12.58 -7.04
CA ALA A 172 -13.91 -13.53 -6.72
C ALA A 172 -14.18 -14.95 -7.24
N ALA A 173 -13.12 -15.76 -7.38
CA ALA A 173 -13.27 -17.20 -7.57
C ALA A 173 -13.80 -17.89 -6.30
N GLU A 174 -14.38 -19.07 -6.44
CA GLU A 174 -14.62 -19.96 -5.30
C GLU A 174 -13.30 -20.29 -4.57
N GLY A 175 -13.34 -20.37 -3.23
CA GLY A 175 -12.15 -20.61 -2.43
C GLY A 175 -11.13 -19.46 -2.40
N ALA A 176 -11.43 -18.30 -2.98
CA ALA A 176 -10.55 -17.15 -3.02
C ALA A 176 -10.18 -16.61 -1.63
N SER A 177 -9.03 -15.94 -1.53
CA SER A 177 -8.57 -15.28 -0.32
C SER A 177 -8.79 -13.76 -0.40
N LEU A 178 -9.11 -13.14 0.73
CA LEU A 178 -9.22 -11.69 0.91
C LEU A 178 -8.23 -11.25 1.97
N LEU A 179 -7.41 -10.24 1.65
CA LEU A 179 -6.60 -9.50 2.62
C LEU A 179 -7.01 -8.02 2.58
N ALA A 180 -7.76 -7.57 3.59
CA ALA A 180 -8.28 -6.21 3.64
C ALA A 180 -7.63 -5.41 4.77
N LEU A 181 -7.21 -4.19 4.47
CA LEU A 181 -6.71 -3.26 5.48
C LEU A 181 -7.88 -2.47 6.09
N VAL A 182 -8.15 -2.72 7.36
CA VAL A 182 -9.14 -2.02 8.17
C VAL A 182 -8.50 -0.77 8.78
N LYS A 183 -9.07 0.39 8.47
CA LYS A 183 -8.59 1.71 8.90
C LYS A 183 -9.60 2.38 9.83
N PRO A 184 -9.46 2.26 11.17
CA PRO A 184 -10.44 2.78 12.12
C PRO A 184 -10.87 4.24 11.88
N GLN A 185 -9.96 5.09 11.41
CA GLN A 185 -10.25 6.49 11.08
C GLN A 185 -11.30 6.70 9.98
N PHE A 186 -11.46 5.73 9.08
CA PHE A 186 -12.49 5.77 8.02
C PHE A 186 -13.75 4.97 8.38
N GLU A 187 -13.68 4.21 9.48
CA GLU A 187 -14.71 3.25 9.89
C GLU A 187 -15.47 3.68 11.16
N ALA A 188 -14.87 4.51 12.02
CA ALA A 188 -15.44 4.93 13.30
C ALA A 188 -16.53 6.02 13.15
N GLY A 189 -16.68 6.60 11.95
CA GLY A 189 -17.59 7.71 11.69
C GLY A 189 -17.25 8.94 12.54
N ARG A 190 -18.26 9.58 13.16
CA ARG A 190 -18.06 10.77 14.01
C ARG A 190 -17.19 10.53 15.25
N ARG A 191 -16.88 9.27 15.58
CA ARG A 191 -16.05 8.90 16.74
C ARG A 191 -14.54 8.97 16.45
N ALA A 192 -14.14 9.29 15.21
CA ALA A 192 -12.72 9.39 14.84
C ALA A 192 -11.94 10.55 15.52
N GLY A 193 -12.58 11.35 16.36
CA GLY A 193 -11.98 12.48 17.07
C GLY A 193 -11.65 13.67 16.17
N LYS A 194 -11.26 14.80 16.77
CA LYS A 194 -11.06 16.08 16.04
C LYS A 194 -9.86 16.11 15.09
N LYS A 195 -8.91 15.18 15.23
CA LYS A 195 -7.69 15.11 14.40
C LYS A 195 -7.67 13.90 13.44
N GLY A 196 -8.77 13.12 13.38
CA GLY A 196 -8.83 11.91 12.55
C GLY A 196 -7.91 10.77 13.00
N VAL A 197 -7.36 10.85 14.23
CA VAL A 197 -6.54 9.79 14.82
C VAL A 197 -7.34 9.06 15.89
N VAL A 198 -7.59 7.77 15.66
CA VAL A 198 -8.29 6.90 16.60
C VAL A 198 -7.27 6.20 17.48
N ARG A 199 -7.25 6.53 18.77
CA ARG A 199 -6.34 5.90 19.76
C ARG A 199 -7.04 4.94 20.71
N ASP A 200 -8.35 5.01 20.80
CA ASP A 200 -9.15 4.18 21.69
C ASP A 200 -9.20 2.74 21.17
N GLU A 201 -8.64 1.83 21.96
CA GLU A 201 -8.57 0.39 21.61
C GLU A 201 -9.95 -0.27 21.57
N ALA A 202 -10.93 0.25 22.34
CA ALA A 202 -12.29 -0.25 22.27
C ALA A 202 -12.93 0.09 20.91
N ILE A 203 -12.65 1.29 20.37
CA ILE A 203 -13.10 1.67 19.02
C ILE A 203 -12.40 0.80 17.97
N HIS A 204 -11.11 0.51 18.13
CA HIS A 204 -10.40 -0.38 17.21
C HIS A 204 -11.02 -1.78 17.18
N ALA A 205 -11.27 -2.37 18.35
CA ALA A 205 -11.88 -3.70 18.47
C ALA A 205 -13.29 -3.72 17.87
N GLU A 206 -14.12 -2.71 18.17
CA GLU A 206 -15.48 -2.60 17.63
C GLU A 206 -15.47 -2.51 16.09
N VAL A 207 -14.60 -1.65 15.53
CA VAL A 207 -14.46 -1.51 14.07
C VAL A 207 -14.07 -2.84 13.43
N CYS A 208 -13.06 -3.52 13.98
CA CYS A 208 -12.61 -4.80 13.43
C CYS A 208 -13.71 -5.87 13.49
N ALA A 209 -14.42 -5.98 14.61
CA ALA A 209 -15.52 -6.92 14.79
C ALA A 209 -16.67 -6.63 13.81
N ARG A 210 -17.00 -5.35 13.61
CA ARG A 210 -18.04 -4.94 12.65
C ARG A 210 -17.66 -5.32 11.22
N ILE A 211 -16.45 -4.96 10.77
CA ILE A 211 -16.01 -5.30 9.41
C ILE A 211 -15.93 -6.82 9.22
N ALA A 212 -15.49 -7.58 10.22
CA ALA A 212 -15.52 -9.04 10.17
C ALA A 212 -16.95 -9.56 9.95
N THR A 213 -17.93 -9.04 10.69
CA THR A 213 -19.36 -9.39 10.52
C THR A 213 -19.87 -9.05 9.12
N GLU A 214 -19.49 -7.88 8.57
CA GLU A 214 -19.89 -7.47 7.22
C GLU A 214 -19.30 -8.39 6.15
N VAL A 215 -18.06 -8.85 6.31
CA VAL A 215 -17.44 -9.84 5.42
C VAL A 215 -18.18 -11.18 5.50
N GLU A 216 -18.54 -11.63 6.70
CA GLU A 216 -19.30 -12.87 6.89
C GLU A 216 -20.69 -12.83 6.26
N ALA A 217 -21.37 -11.69 6.36
CA ALA A 217 -22.66 -11.46 5.72
C ALA A 217 -22.61 -11.57 4.17
N LEU A 218 -21.41 -11.47 3.58
CA LEU A 218 -21.18 -11.60 2.14
C LEU A 218 -20.77 -13.03 1.71
N ALA A 219 -20.99 -14.03 2.57
CA ALA A 219 -20.64 -15.44 2.34
C ALA A 219 -19.13 -15.71 2.27
N TRP A 220 -18.36 -15.00 3.09
CA TRP A 220 -16.95 -15.26 3.32
C TRP A 220 -16.73 -15.71 4.77
N HIS A 221 -15.69 -16.49 5.02
CA HIS A 221 -15.31 -16.90 6.36
C HIS A 221 -14.08 -16.12 6.81
N VAL A 222 -14.19 -15.37 7.90
CA VAL A 222 -13.06 -14.61 8.46
C VAL A 222 -12.14 -15.57 9.21
N LEU A 223 -10.86 -15.56 8.83
CA LEU A 223 -9.82 -16.45 9.37
C LEU A 223 -8.96 -15.77 10.43
N GLY A 224 -8.91 -14.43 10.44
CA GLY A 224 -8.20 -13.69 11.48
C GLY A 224 -8.08 -12.21 11.21
N VAL A 225 -7.76 -11.46 12.27
CA VAL A 225 -7.43 -10.04 12.20
C VAL A 225 -6.17 -9.80 13.03
N ILE A 226 -5.18 -9.15 12.44
CA ILE A 226 -3.90 -8.79 13.09
C ILE A 226 -3.64 -7.29 12.96
N ALA A 227 -2.75 -6.74 13.78
CA ALA A 227 -2.29 -5.37 13.60
C ALA A 227 -1.40 -5.25 12.35
N SER A 228 -1.51 -4.14 11.62
CA SER A 228 -0.52 -3.77 10.60
C SER A 228 0.85 -3.56 11.23
N PRO A 229 1.96 -3.97 10.58
CA PRO A 229 3.31 -3.82 11.14
C PRO A 229 3.78 -2.36 11.22
N ILE A 230 3.09 -1.47 10.52
CA ILE A 230 3.31 -0.04 10.53
C ILE A 230 1.98 0.69 10.69
N GLU A 231 2.00 1.86 11.30
CA GLU A 231 0.83 2.75 11.38
C GLU A 231 0.46 3.32 10.00
N GLY A 232 -0.60 4.12 9.90
CA GLY A 232 -0.91 4.95 8.74
C GLY A 232 0.02 6.17 8.65
N GLY A 233 -0.13 6.97 7.58
CA GLY A 233 0.64 8.22 7.39
C GLY A 233 0.46 9.22 8.54
N ASP A 234 -0.74 9.25 9.12
CA ASP A 234 -1.14 10.18 10.18
C ASP A 234 -0.98 9.59 11.60
N GLY A 235 -0.32 8.45 11.73
CA GLY A 235 -0.11 7.76 13.02
C GLY A 235 -1.32 6.96 13.54
N ASN A 236 -2.26 6.62 12.66
CA ASN A 236 -3.37 5.71 13.00
C ASN A 236 -2.88 4.27 13.04
N ARG A 237 -3.27 3.50 14.07
CA ARG A 237 -3.14 2.04 14.04
C ARG A 237 -4.13 1.48 13.02
N GLU A 238 -3.65 0.58 12.18
CA GLU A 238 -4.42 -0.09 11.13
C GLU A 238 -4.36 -1.60 11.35
N PHE A 239 -5.32 -2.34 10.81
CA PHE A 239 -5.46 -3.78 11.05
C PHE A 239 -5.63 -4.52 9.72
N LEU A 240 -5.12 -5.73 9.64
CA LEU A 240 -5.18 -6.61 8.48
C LEU A 240 -6.17 -7.73 8.77
N LEU A 241 -7.21 -7.84 7.95
CA LEU A 241 -8.21 -8.90 8.01
C LEU A 241 -7.96 -9.91 6.91
N HIS A 242 -7.97 -11.20 7.27
CA HIS A 242 -7.96 -12.31 6.33
C HIS A 242 -9.32 -13.02 6.33
N ALA A 243 -9.86 -13.25 5.14
CA ALA A 243 -11.04 -14.08 4.95
C ALA A 243 -10.88 -14.98 3.72
N ARG A 244 -11.70 -16.03 3.65
CA ARG A 244 -11.76 -16.95 2.52
C ARG A 244 -13.19 -17.10 2.03
N ARG A 245 -13.39 -17.09 0.71
CA ARG A 245 -14.69 -17.38 0.11
C ARG A 245 -15.01 -18.85 0.30
N ALA A 246 -16.22 -19.12 0.80
CA ALA A 246 -16.74 -20.49 0.90
C ALA A 246 -16.87 -21.13 -0.48
#